data_AF-A0A842V876-F1
#
_entry.id   AF-A0A842V876-F1
#
_cell.length_a   1.000
_cell.length_b   1.000
_cell.length_c   1.000
_cell.angle_alpha   90.00
_cell.angle_beta   90.00
_cell.angle_gamma   90.00
#
_symmetry.space_group_name_H-M   'P 1'
#
loop_
_entity.id
_entity.type
_entity.pdbx_description
1 polymer ?
#
loop_
_entity_poly.entity_id
_entity_poly.type
_entity_poly.pdbx_seq_one_letter_code
_entity_poly.pdbx_strand_id
1 'polypeptide(L)'
;MTTPSLEGFLAELSLAAAGKAGKKVLEKIKRVWDTGKFGFSPYDKELATLAQVSKDPAYKRFREIVGKNYPYLVYIKIGFLLHKLTITGEYDRAENIRKQMYQRRGQNVSRIVHIASTGVLAHVLDYLADRKEKHCLSPTALRQEFDAILKEWNEIAIPVKTTDTIEFIFRSAVAIAKKNPPRFFIYSLGKQTEKAWAAVARIRKDPQIIGSFVAWSKNNNIHGKDHFICVFYNVENELGHPLTRN
;
A
#
# COMPACT_ATOMS: atom_id res chain seq x y z
N MET A 1 -18.35 -18.85 14.01
CA MET A 1 -18.93 -19.14 12.68
C MET A 1 -18.25 -20.38 12.14
N THR A 2 -18.97 -21.47 12.01
CA THR A 2 -18.49 -22.74 11.43
C THR A 2 -18.27 -22.55 9.93
N THR A 3 -17.04 -22.74 9.47
CA THR A 3 -16.75 -22.85 8.03
C THR A 3 -17.53 -24.05 7.47
N PRO A 4 -18.33 -23.88 6.41
CA PRO A 4 -19.00 -25.00 5.78
C PRO A 4 -17.96 -26.00 5.26
N SER A 5 -18.24 -27.31 5.40
CA SER A 5 -17.38 -28.35 4.84
C SER A 5 -17.31 -28.20 3.32
N LEU A 6 -16.16 -28.55 2.73
CA LEU A 6 -15.93 -28.47 1.28
C LEU A 6 -17.02 -29.26 0.52
N GLU A 7 -17.40 -30.43 1.03
CA GLU A 7 -18.47 -31.27 0.48
C GLU A 7 -19.84 -30.58 0.49
N GLY A 8 -20.19 -29.90 1.61
CA GLY A 8 -21.43 -29.14 1.70
C GLY A 8 -21.47 -27.95 0.74
N PHE A 9 -20.34 -27.27 0.53
CA PHE A 9 -20.22 -26.18 -0.43
C PHE A 9 -20.37 -26.68 -1.89
N LEU A 10 -19.74 -27.80 -2.23
CA LEU A 10 -19.82 -28.40 -3.57
C LEU A 10 -21.24 -28.93 -3.89
N ALA A 11 -21.94 -29.48 -2.91
CA ALA A 11 -23.33 -29.89 -3.05
C ALA A 11 -24.26 -28.69 -3.31
N GLU A 12 -24.10 -27.59 -2.57
CA GLU A 12 -24.85 -26.34 -2.79
C GLU A 12 -24.57 -25.75 -4.18
N LEU A 13 -23.31 -25.74 -4.63
CA LEU A 13 -22.90 -25.31 -5.98
C LEU A 13 -23.52 -26.15 -7.08
N SER A 14 -23.59 -27.46 -6.90
CA SER A 14 -24.16 -28.39 -7.87
C SER A 14 -25.68 -28.20 -8.01
N LEU A 15 -26.38 -27.95 -6.89
CA LEU A 15 -27.80 -27.59 -6.89
C LEU A 15 -28.09 -26.25 -7.57
N ALA A 16 -27.18 -25.28 -7.40
CA ALA A 16 -27.25 -23.98 -8.07
C ALA A 16 -27.02 -24.11 -9.59
N ALA A 17 -26.01 -24.86 -10.01
CA ALA A 17 -25.72 -25.12 -11.42
C ALA A 17 -26.87 -25.88 -12.12
N ALA A 18 -27.60 -26.73 -11.39
CA ALA A 18 -28.78 -27.43 -11.88
C ALA A 18 -30.08 -26.59 -11.89
N GLY A 19 -30.02 -25.30 -11.54
CA GLY A 19 -31.18 -24.39 -11.52
C GLY A 19 -32.18 -24.64 -10.38
N LYS A 20 -31.84 -25.49 -9.40
CA LYS A 20 -32.73 -25.91 -8.30
C LYS A 20 -32.44 -25.21 -6.96
N ALA A 21 -31.45 -24.31 -6.91
CA ALA A 21 -31.11 -23.59 -5.70
C ALA A 21 -32.02 -22.38 -5.45
N GLY A 22 -32.63 -22.32 -4.27
CA GLY A 22 -33.33 -21.12 -3.81
C GLY A 22 -32.37 -19.94 -3.56
N LYS A 23 -32.91 -18.72 -3.59
CA LYS A 23 -32.17 -17.46 -3.38
C LYS A 23 -31.19 -17.47 -2.19
N LYS A 24 -31.61 -18.07 -1.06
CA LYS A 24 -30.78 -18.20 0.16
C LYS A 24 -29.50 -19.03 -0.05
N VAL A 25 -29.57 -20.08 -0.87
CA VAL A 25 -28.42 -20.95 -1.17
C VAL A 25 -27.41 -20.22 -2.06
N LEU A 26 -27.90 -19.52 -3.09
CA LEU A 26 -27.07 -18.69 -3.97
C LEU A 26 -26.35 -17.57 -3.19
N GLU A 27 -27.03 -16.91 -2.25
CA GLU A 27 -26.43 -15.91 -1.37
C GLU A 27 -25.34 -16.50 -0.46
N LYS A 28 -25.55 -17.72 0.04
CA LYS A 28 -24.55 -18.42 0.88
C LYS A 28 -23.30 -18.78 0.07
N ILE A 29 -23.47 -19.36 -1.13
CA ILE A 29 -22.37 -19.68 -2.04
C ILE A 29 -21.57 -18.42 -2.37
N LYS A 30 -22.28 -17.34 -2.76
CA LYS A 30 -21.66 -16.04 -3.07
C LYS A 30 -20.84 -15.52 -1.89
N ARG A 31 -21.36 -15.57 -0.66
CA ARG A 31 -20.62 -15.15 0.55
C ARG A 31 -19.36 -15.97 0.79
N VAL A 32 -19.42 -17.29 0.63
CA VAL A 32 -18.24 -18.17 0.79
C VAL A 32 -17.19 -17.82 -0.27
N TRP A 33 -17.61 -17.66 -1.52
CA TRP A 33 -16.75 -17.29 -2.62
C TRP A 33 -16.07 -15.93 -2.40
N ASP A 34 -16.86 -14.91 -2.06
CA ASP A 34 -16.34 -13.56 -1.78
C ASP A 34 -15.40 -13.56 -0.58
N THR A 35 -15.72 -14.33 0.47
CA THR A 35 -14.83 -14.51 1.63
C THR A 35 -13.50 -15.16 1.23
N GLY A 36 -13.52 -16.17 0.36
CA GLY A 36 -12.31 -16.80 -0.15
C GLY A 36 -11.46 -15.83 -0.98
N LYS A 37 -12.11 -15.05 -1.86
CA LYS A 37 -11.46 -14.08 -2.75
C LYS A 37 -10.85 -12.90 -2.01
N PHE A 38 -11.60 -12.29 -1.11
CA PHE A 38 -11.19 -11.06 -0.44
C PHE A 38 -10.58 -11.28 0.94
N GLY A 39 -10.75 -12.46 1.55
CA GLY A 39 -10.29 -12.74 2.92
C GLY A 39 -11.21 -12.25 4.02
N PHE A 40 -12.32 -11.58 3.68
CA PHE A 40 -13.40 -11.16 4.57
C PHE A 40 -14.74 -11.24 3.82
N SER A 41 -15.86 -11.21 4.53
CA SER A 41 -17.20 -11.20 3.92
C SER A 41 -17.65 -9.75 3.66
N PRO A 42 -17.62 -9.25 2.42
CA PRO A 42 -18.03 -7.89 2.10
C PRO A 42 -19.56 -7.72 2.09
N TYR A 43 -20.03 -6.53 2.46
CA TYR A 43 -21.41 -6.10 2.22
C TYR A 43 -21.61 -5.69 0.76
N ASP A 44 -22.87 -5.62 0.30
CA ASP A 44 -23.17 -5.24 -1.10
C ASP A 44 -22.62 -3.86 -1.48
N LYS A 45 -22.69 -2.89 -0.56
CA LYS A 45 -22.08 -1.55 -0.75
C LYS A 45 -20.55 -1.61 -0.88
N GLU A 46 -19.91 -2.54 -0.17
CA GLU A 46 -18.46 -2.74 -0.21
C GLU A 46 -18.05 -3.45 -1.51
N LEU A 47 -18.84 -4.42 -1.98
CA LEU A 47 -18.66 -5.04 -3.30
C LEU A 47 -18.76 -4.00 -4.43
N ALA A 48 -19.77 -3.13 -4.37
CA ALA A 48 -19.91 -2.03 -5.31
C ALA A 48 -18.69 -1.08 -5.27
N THR A 49 -18.21 -0.77 -4.07
CA THR A 49 -16.99 0.04 -3.89
C THR A 49 -15.75 -0.68 -4.46
N LEU A 50 -15.54 -1.96 -4.17
CA LEU A 50 -14.42 -2.75 -4.71
C LEU A 50 -14.45 -2.83 -6.25
N ALA A 51 -15.65 -2.88 -6.85
CA ALA A 51 -15.81 -2.78 -8.29
C ALA A 51 -15.37 -1.39 -8.80
N GLN A 52 -15.81 -0.32 -8.12
CA GLN A 52 -15.46 1.08 -8.44
C GLN A 52 -13.96 1.38 -8.30
N VAL A 53 -13.25 0.78 -7.33
CA VAL A 53 -11.79 0.98 -7.17
C VAL A 53 -11.03 0.61 -8.44
N SER A 54 -11.54 -0.30 -9.27
CA SER A 54 -10.92 -0.61 -10.56
C SER A 54 -10.84 0.59 -11.52
N LYS A 55 -11.66 1.62 -11.28
CA LYS A 55 -11.70 2.87 -12.03
C LYS A 55 -10.85 3.98 -11.39
N ASP A 56 -10.39 3.79 -10.16
CA ASP A 56 -9.58 4.76 -9.42
C ASP A 56 -8.24 5.06 -10.15
N PRO A 57 -7.84 6.34 -10.28
CA PRO A 57 -6.61 6.71 -10.98
C PRO A 57 -5.35 6.08 -10.39
N ALA A 58 -5.21 6.03 -9.06
CA ALA A 58 -4.04 5.44 -8.41
C ALA A 58 -4.03 3.92 -8.59
N TYR A 59 -5.19 3.25 -8.59
CA TYR A 59 -5.27 1.82 -8.91
C TYR A 59 -4.91 1.51 -10.37
N LYS A 60 -5.37 2.32 -11.34
CA LYS A 60 -4.98 2.18 -12.75
C LYS A 60 -3.48 2.35 -12.93
N ARG A 61 -2.93 3.41 -12.34
CA ARG A 61 -1.50 3.70 -12.36
C ARG A 61 -0.67 2.59 -11.72
N PHE A 62 -1.16 1.99 -10.63
CA PHE A 62 -0.52 0.80 -10.05
C PHE A 62 -0.38 -0.32 -11.09
N ARG A 63 -1.45 -0.64 -11.82
CA ARG A 63 -1.44 -1.71 -12.82
C ARG A 63 -0.52 -1.40 -14.00
N GLU A 64 -0.34 -0.13 -14.33
CA GLU A 64 0.54 0.33 -15.40
C GLU A 64 2.02 0.29 -14.99
N ILE A 65 2.33 0.61 -13.74
CA ILE A 65 3.71 0.67 -13.22
C ILE A 65 4.20 -0.70 -12.77
N VAL A 66 3.43 -1.38 -11.90
CA VAL A 66 3.83 -2.64 -11.24
C VAL A 66 3.33 -3.87 -12.00
N GLY A 67 2.25 -3.71 -12.76
CA GLY A 67 1.76 -4.73 -13.69
C GLY A 67 0.33 -5.21 -13.42
N LYS A 68 -0.34 -5.63 -14.50
CA LYS A 68 -1.75 -6.07 -14.50
C LYS A 68 -1.97 -7.43 -13.83
N ASN A 69 -0.92 -8.25 -13.70
CA ASN A 69 -0.97 -9.62 -13.16
C ASN A 69 -0.26 -9.71 -11.79
N TYR A 70 -0.07 -8.58 -11.11
CA TYR A 70 0.59 -8.56 -9.82
C TYR A 70 -0.27 -9.32 -8.77
N PRO A 71 0.30 -10.27 -8.00
CA PRO A 71 -0.46 -11.21 -7.16
C PRO A 71 -1.26 -10.54 -6.05
N TYR A 72 -0.88 -9.32 -5.66
CA TYR A 72 -1.52 -8.61 -4.55
C TYR A 72 -2.53 -7.54 -4.99
N LEU A 73 -2.96 -7.53 -6.25
CA LEU A 73 -3.93 -6.54 -6.77
C LEU A 73 -5.26 -6.51 -6.00
N VAL A 74 -5.73 -7.67 -5.52
CA VAL A 74 -6.96 -7.74 -4.72
C VAL A 74 -6.79 -6.99 -3.39
N TYR A 75 -5.62 -7.11 -2.75
CA TYR A 75 -5.34 -6.49 -1.46
C TYR A 75 -5.15 -4.99 -1.57
N ILE A 76 -4.65 -4.51 -2.72
CA ILE A 76 -4.65 -3.08 -3.02
C ILE A 76 -6.08 -2.54 -3.05
N LYS A 77 -7.00 -3.23 -3.74
CA LYS A 77 -8.42 -2.81 -3.76
C LYS A 77 -9.02 -2.74 -2.37
N ILE A 78 -8.69 -3.72 -1.53
CA ILE A 78 -9.12 -3.75 -0.12
C ILE A 78 -8.53 -2.56 0.63
N GLY A 79 -7.26 -2.22 0.42
CA GLY A 79 -6.66 -1.03 1.01
C GLY A 79 -7.39 0.26 0.61
N PHE A 80 -7.76 0.44 -0.65
CA PHE A 80 -8.59 1.57 -1.09
C PHE A 80 -9.98 1.58 -0.45
N LEU A 81 -10.62 0.42 -0.31
CA LEU A 81 -11.88 0.29 0.44
C LEU A 81 -11.71 0.75 1.89
N LEU A 82 -10.66 0.28 2.58
CA LEU A 82 -10.36 0.67 3.96
C LEU A 82 -10.08 2.17 4.08
N HIS A 83 -9.38 2.75 3.10
CA HIS A 83 -9.15 4.19 3.04
C HIS A 83 -10.48 4.95 2.98
N LYS A 84 -11.40 4.52 2.10
CA LYS A 84 -12.72 5.13 1.97
C LYS A 84 -13.54 5.02 3.25
N LEU A 85 -13.60 3.84 3.88
CA LEU A 85 -14.30 3.65 5.15
C LEU A 85 -13.74 4.54 6.27
N THR A 86 -12.41 4.71 6.31
CA THR A 86 -11.74 5.61 7.27
C THR A 86 -12.16 7.07 7.03
N ILE A 87 -12.24 7.50 5.76
CA ILE A 87 -12.68 8.86 5.41
C ILE A 87 -14.15 9.09 5.74
N THR A 88 -15.02 8.09 5.54
CA THR A 88 -16.46 8.19 5.83
C THR A 88 -16.81 8.00 7.31
N GLY A 89 -15.82 7.76 8.17
CA GLY A 89 -16.02 7.60 9.61
C GLY A 89 -16.43 6.19 10.05
N GLU A 90 -16.43 5.21 9.15
CA GLU A 90 -16.79 3.81 9.42
C GLU A 90 -15.60 3.01 10.01
N TYR A 91 -14.99 3.54 11.08
CA TYR A 91 -13.75 3.02 11.66
C TYR A 91 -13.87 1.58 12.18
N ASP A 92 -14.98 1.25 12.85
CA ASP A 92 -15.21 -0.10 13.40
C ASP A 92 -15.26 -1.16 12.30
N ARG A 93 -15.90 -0.83 11.17
CA ARG A 93 -15.98 -1.73 10.03
C ARG A 93 -14.60 -1.91 9.38
N ALA A 94 -13.85 -0.83 9.20
CA ALA A 94 -12.49 -0.88 8.68
C ALA A 94 -11.60 -1.78 9.56
N GLU A 95 -11.70 -1.66 10.89
CA GLU A 95 -10.92 -2.45 11.82
C GLU A 95 -11.33 -3.93 11.83
N ASN A 96 -12.62 -4.22 11.73
CA ASN A 96 -13.11 -5.60 11.59
C ASN A 96 -12.55 -6.27 10.32
N ILE A 97 -12.54 -5.57 9.18
CA ILE A 97 -11.95 -6.07 7.94
C ILE A 97 -10.45 -6.33 8.13
N ARG A 98 -9.69 -5.40 8.75
CA ARG A 98 -8.26 -5.60 9.04
C ARG A 98 -8.01 -6.85 9.88
N LYS A 99 -8.79 -7.06 10.94
CA LYS A 99 -8.68 -8.26 11.80
C LYS A 99 -8.92 -9.55 11.03
N GLN A 100 -10.01 -9.63 10.24
CA GLN A 100 -10.30 -10.81 9.42
C GLN A 100 -9.19 -11.10 8.40
N MET A 101 -8.64 -10.04 7.80
CA MET A 101 -7.55 -10.13 6.83
C MET A 101 -6.24 -10.63 7.44
N TYR A 102 -5.82 -10.05 8.55
CA TYR A 102 -4.52 -10.32 9.17
C TYR A 102 -4.46 -11.68 9.86
N GLN A 103 -5.59 -12.18 10.35
CA GLN A 103 -5.66 -13.55 10.89
C GLN A 103 -5.41 -14.64 9.85
N ARG A 104 -5.60 -14.34 8.56
CA ARG A 104 -5.61 -15.35 7.49
C ARG A 104 -4.46 -15.22 6.50
N ARG A 105 -3.66 -14.15 6.55
CA ARG A 105 -2.70 -13.80 5.48
C ARG A 105 -1.37 -13.29 6.03
N GLY A 106 -0.27 -13.56 5.29
CA GLY A 106 1.10 -13.23 5.69
C GLY A 106 1.43 -11.73 5.71
N GLN A 107 2.62 -11.39 6.25
CA GLN A 107 3.06 -10.01 6.51
C GLN A 107 2.98 -9.08 5.28
N ASN A 108 3.32 -9.57 4.08
CA ASN A 108 3.28 -8.76 2.85
C ASN A 108 1.86 -8.27 2.52
N VAL A 109 0.83 -9.11 2.78
CA VAL A 109 -0.57 -8.72 2.59
C VAL A 109 -0.96 -7.63 3.58
N SER A 110 -0.51 -7.73 4.83
CA SER A 110 -0.76 -6.70 5.84
C SER A 110 -0.14 -5.36 5.42
N ARG A 111 1.11 -5.37 4.96
CA ARG A 111 1.83 -4.15 4.55
C ARG A 111 1.22 -3.50 3.31
N ILE A 112 0.87 -4.27 2.28
CA ILE A 112 0.27 -3.69 1.07
C ILE A 112 -1.11 -3.09 1.35
N VAL A 113 -1.92 -3.75 2.19
CA VAL A 113 -3.21 -3.22 2.64
C VAL A 113 -3.00 -1.96 3.45
N HIS A 114 -2.02 -1.95 4.36
CA HIS A 114 -1.68 -0.78 5.17
C HIS A 114 -1.30 0.41 4.29
N ILE A 115 -0.31 0.27 3.40
CA ILE A 115 0.19 1.34 2.51
C ILE A 115 -0.92 1.89 1.61
N ALA A 116 -1.79 1.02 1.09
CA ALA A 116 -2.95 1.43 0.31
C ALA A 116 -3.99 2.15 1.17
N SER A 117 -4.25 1.67 2.39
CA SER A 117 -5.26 2.25 3.28
C SER A 117 -4.89 3.61 3.87
N THR A 118 -3.59 3.93 3.94
CA THR A 118 -3.09 5.23 4.43
C THR A 118 -3.01 6.29 3.33
N GLY A 119 -3.25 5.93 2.07
CA GLY A 119 -3.06 6.82 0.91
C GLY A 119 -1.60 6.97 0.47
N VAL A 120 -0.66 6.34 1.18
CA VAL A 120 0.78 6.40 0.87
C VAL A 120 1.11 5.68 -0.44
N LEU A 121 0.29 4.71 -0.87
CA LEU A 121 0.49 4.00 -2.13
C LEU A 121 0.61 4.95 -3.34
N ALA A 122 -0.21 6.01 -3.42
CA ALA A 122 -0.15 6.95 -4.52
C ALA A 122 1.23 7.62 -4.63
N HIS A 123 1.85 7.91 -3.48
CA HIS A 123 3.18 8.51 -3.40
C HIS A 123 4.29 7.52 -3.74
N VAL A 124 4.15 6.25 -3.31
CA VAL A 124 5.07 5.19 -3.73
C VAL A 124 5.02 5.00 -5.25
N LEU A 125 3.84 5.08 -5.85
CA LEU A 125 3.67 5.01 -7.30
C LEU A 125 4.23 6.24 -8.02
N ASP A 126 4.12 7.43 -7.43
CA ASP A 126 4.80 8.62 -7.95
C ASP A 126 6.32 8.44 -7.97
N TYR A 127 6.89 7.89 -6.90
CA TYR A 127 8.31 7.55 -6.84
C TYR A 127 8.69 6.54 -7.94
N LEU A 128 7.96 5.43 -8.06
CA LEU A 128 8.24 4.42 -9.09
C LEU A 128 8.07 4.95 -10.52
N ALA A 129 7.14 5.88 -10.75
CA ALA A 129 7.00 6.54 -12.04
C ALA A 129 8.22 7.41 -12.36
N ASP A 130 8.71 8.19 -11.39
CA ASP A 130 9.94 8.98 -11.52
C ASP A 130 11.13 8.08 -11.85
N ARG A 131 11.24 6.91 -11.19
CA ARG A 131 12.25 5.88 -11.50
C ARG A 131 12.13 5.34 -12.92
N LYS A 132 10.91 5.09 -13.39
CA LYS A 132 10.65 4.64 -14.76
C LYS A 132 11.11 5.69 -15.78
N GLU A 133 10.79 6.95 -15.55
CA GLU A 133 11.03 8.04 -16.51
C GLU A 133 12.49 8.48 -16.53
N LYS A 134 13.12 8.63 -15.36
CA LYS A 134 14.50 9.16 -15.26
C LYS A 134 15.58 8.11 -15.35
N HIS A 135 15.28 6.87 -14.96
CA HIS A 135 16.26 5.78 -14.91
C HIS A 135 15.89 4.62 -15.84
N CYS A 136 14.88 4.80 -16.69
CA CYS A 136 14.46 3.82 -17.70
C CYS A 136 14.22 2.40 -17.16
N LEU A 137 13.78 2.27 -15.90
CA LEU A 137 13.59 0.96 -15.29
C LEU A 137 12.52 0.15 -16.04
N SER A 138 12.84 -1.12 -16.29
CA SER A 138 11.91 -2.06 -16.90
C SER A 138 10.70 -2.34 -15.99
N PRO A 139 9.56 -2.80 -16.52
CA PRO A 139 8.41 -3.20 -15.70
C PRO A 139 8.76 -4.26 -14.64
N THR A 140 9.67 -5.18 -14.96
CA THR A 140 10.17 -6.20 -14.01
C THR A 140 10.97 -5.56 -12.89
N ALA A 141 11.85 -4.61 -13.20
CA ALA A 141 12.64 -3.88 -12.21
C ALA A 141 11.74 -3.05 -11.28
N LEU A 142 10.74 -2.35 -11.82
CA LEU A 142 9.76 -1.59 -11.03
C LEU A 142 8.97 -2.48 -10.08
N ARG A 143 8.61 -3.69 -10.53
CA ARG A 143 7.93 -4.66 -9.67
C ARG A 143 8.83 -5.15 -8.54
N GLN A 144 10.07 -5.51 -8.83
CA GLN A 144 11.04 -5.92 -7.82
C GLN A 144 11.31 -4.81 -6.81
N GLU A 145 11.42 -3.57 -7.28
CA GLU A 145 11.56 -2.39 -6.44
C GLU A 145 10.36 -2.23 -5.51
N PHE A 146 9.14 -2.35 -6.03
CA PHE A 146 7.93 -2.31 -5.20
C PHE A 146 7.88 -3.46 -4.18
N ASP A 147 8.22 -4.68 -4.57
CA ASP A 147 8.30 -5.85 -3.68
C ASP A 147 9.32 -5.63 -2.55
N ALA A 148 10.49 -5.04 -2.85
CA ALA A 148 11.49 -4.69 -1.86
C ALA A 148 11.00 -3.58 -0.91
N ILE A 149 10.32 -2.54 -1.42
CA ILE A 149 9.65 -1.53 -0.58
C ILE A 149 8.68 -2.20 0.40
N LEU A 150 7.84 -3.13 -0.06
CA LEU A 150 6.91 -3.86 0.80
C LEU A 150 7.63 -4.71 1.84
N LYS A 151 8.74 -5.36 1.48
CA LYS A 151 9.49 -6.22 2.39
C LYS A 151 10.15 -5.43 3.52
N GLU A 152 10.66 -4.25 3.21
CA GLU A 152 11.49 -3.44 4.11
C GLU A 152 10.70 -2.29 4.77
N TRP A 153 9.42 -2.10 4.43
CA TRP A 153 8.62 -0.92 4.78
C TRP A 153 8.77 -0.44 6.24
N ASN A 154 8.72 -1.35 7.21
CA ASN A 154 8.80 -0.99 8.63
C ASN A 154 10.19 -0.48 9.06
N GLU A 155 11.24 -0.82 8.32
CA GLU A 155 12.62 -0.46 8.59
C GLU A 155 13.02 0.82 7.87
N ILE A 156 12.45 1.05 6.69
CA ILE A 156 12.82 2.17 5.81
C ILE A 156 11.81 3.31 5.82
N ALA A 157 10.65 3.19 6.48
CA ALA A 157 9.62 4.23 6.45
C ALA A 157 9.43 4.93 7.80
N ILE A 158 9.47 6.26 7.78
CA ILE A 158 9.26 7.14 8.93
C ILE A 158 7.89 7.82 8.77
N PRO A 159 6.82 7.29 9.38
CA PRO A 159 5.54 7.98 9.49
C PRO A 159 5.66 9.14 10.47
N VAL A 160 5.47 10.37 10.00
CA VAL A 160 5.43 11.55 10.86
C VAL A 160 4.06 11.68 11.50
N LYS A 161 4.04 11.73 12.83
CA LYS A 161 2.86 11.87 13.68
C LYS A 161 2.74 13.28 14.25
N THR A 162 1.54 13.63 14.70
CA THR A 162 1.27 14.93 15.33
C THR A 162 2.14 15.19 16.56
N THR A 163 2.45 14.15 17.33
CA THR A 163 3.27 14.22 18.54
C THR A 163 4.77 14.34 18.27
N ASP A 164 5.21 14.05 17.04
CA ASP A 164 6.64 14.02 16.74
C ASP A 164 7.21 15.44 16.71
N THR A 165 8.47 15.57 17.11
CA THR A 165 9.25 16.80 16.97
C THR A 165 10.12 16.72 15.72
N ILE A 166 10.53 17.88 15.19
CA ILE A 166 11.46 17.95 14.05
C ILE A 166 12.76 17.20 14.38
N GLU A 167 13.26 17.36 15.61
CA GLU A 167 14.47 16.68 16.09
C GLU A 167 14.31 15.16 16.11
N PHE A 168 13.15 14.65 16.54
CA PHE A 168 12.87 13.22 16.54
C PHE A 168 12.92 12.65 15.12
N ILE A 169 12.20 13.28 14.18
CA ILE A 169 12.15 12.85 12.77
C ILE A 169 13.56 12.85 12.16
N PHE A 170 14.33 13.91 12.42
CA PHE A 170 15.72 14.04 11.99
C PHE A 170 16.60 12.90 12.52
N ARG A 171 16.57 12.63 13.83
CA ARG A 171 17.36 11.54 14.43
C ARG A 171 16.97 10.18 13.89
N SER A 172 15.69 9.92 13.68
CA SER A 172 15.21 8.68 13.07
C SER A 172 15.73 8.52 11.64
N ALA A 173 15.72 9.59 10.83
CA ALA A 173 16.25 9.56 9.47
C ALA A 173 17.75 9.29 9.44
N VAL A 174 18.53 9.96 10.28
CA VAL A 174 19.97 9.72 10.42
C VAL A 174 20.25 8.28 10.88
N ALA A 175 19.49 7.76 11.83
CA ALA A 175 19.63 6.38 12.31
C ALA A 175 19.34 5.34 11.21
N ILE A 176 18.36 5.60 10.35
CA ILE A 176 18.08 4.74 9.18
C ILE A 176 19.20 4.87 8.14
N ALA A 177 19.63 6.08 7.80
CA ALA A 177 20.67 6.33 6.81
C ALA A 177 22.01 5.66 7.19
N LYS A 178 22.36 5.59 8.48
CA LYS A 178 23.55 4.88 8.98
C LYS A 178 23.55 3.38 8.66
N LYS A 179 22.38 2.76 8.45
CA LYS A 179 22.28 1.37 8.00
C LYS A 179 22.53 1.22 6.50
N ASN A 180 22.80 2.32 5.80
CA ASN A 180 23.06 2.40 4.37
C ASN A 180 22.00 1.70 3.50
N PRO A 181 20.68 1.86 3.75
CA PRO A 181 19.68 1.21 2.93
C PRO A 181 19.71 1.77 1.50
N PRO A 182 19.23 1.02 0.49
CA PRO A 182 19.08 1.54 -0.87
C PRO A 182 18.21 2.80 -0.92
N ARG A 183 17.21 2.87 -0.04
CA ARG A 183 16.29 4.00 0.10
C ARG A 183 15.63 4.04 1.47
N PHE A 184 15.14 5.21 1.86
CA PHE A 184 14.20 5.35 2.96
C PHE A 184 13.19 6.48 2.71
N PHE A 185 12.07 6.42 3.43
CA PHE A 185 10.88 7.22 3.23
C PHE A 185 10.60 8.04 4.48
N ILE A 186 10.27 9.31 4.30
CA ILE A 186 9.63 10.16 5.30
C ILE A 186 8.28 10.55 4.72
N TYR A 187 7.19 10.27 5.42
CA TYR A 187 5.85 10.61 4.94
C TYR A 187 4.96 11.15 6.04
N SER A 188 4.01 11.99 5.65
CA SER A 188 3.11 12.70 6.56
C SER A 188 1.78 13.01 5.89
N LEU A 189 0.72 13.13 6.70
CA LEU A 189 -0.66 13.29 6.25
C LEU A 189 -1.40 14.31 7.13
N GLY A 190 -1.72 15.49 6.60
CA GLY A 190 -2.47 16.54 7.29
C GLY A 190 -1.54 17.53 8.01
N LYS A 191 -1.94 17.97 9.20
CA LYS A 191 -1.31 19.11 9.91
C LYS A 191 0.18 18.94 10.21
N GLN A 192 0.67 17.71 10.28
CA GLN A 192 2.08 17.40 10.57
C GLN A 192 2.99 17.43 9.33
N THR A 193 2.46 17.74 8.14
CA THR A 193 3.25 17.88 6.92
C THR A 193 4.30 18.99 7.00
N GLU A 194 4.02 20.09 7.69
CA GLU A 194 5.00 21.16 7.92
C GLU A 194 6.21 20.66 8.73
N LYS A 195 5.99 19.82 9.74
CA LYS A 195 7.08 19.22 10.53
C LYS A 195 7.95 18.31 9.66
N ALA A 196 7.33 17.53 8.78
CA ALA A 196 8.04 16.65 7.86
C ALA A 196 8.89 17.45 6.87
N TRP A 197 8.36 18.55 6.33
CA TRP A 197 9.11 19.48 5.47
C TRP A 197 10.32 20.07 6.17
N ALA A 198 10.12 20.62 7.38
CA ALA A 198 11.19 21.23 8.16
C ALA A 198 12.29 20.21 8.52
N ALA A 199 11.90 18.98 8.87
CA ALA A 199 12.84 17.90 9.12
C ALA A 199 13.63 17.55 7.85
N VAL A 200 12.97 17.38 6.69
CA VAL A 200 13.65 17.08 5.43
C VAL A 200 14.61 18.21 5.01
N ALA A 201 14.21 19.47 5.17
CA ALA A 201 15.07 20.61 4.89
C ALA A 201 16.35 20.60 5.74
N ARG A 202 16.26 20.15 7.00
CA ARG A 202 17.40 19.96 7.89
C ARG A 202 18.23 18.74 7.51
N ILE A 203 17.60 17.60 7.21
CA ILE A 203 18.27 16.34 6.81
C ILE A 203 19.13 16.57 5.55
N ARG A 204 18.63 17.34 4.58
CA ARG A 204 19.37 17.69 3.34
C ARG A 204 20.64 18.50 3.58
N LYS A 205 20.81 19.09 4.77
CA LYS A 205 21.99 19.85 5.17
C LYS A 205 22.95 19.02 6.05
N ASP A 206 22.59 17.78 6.38
CA ASP A 206 23.37 16.95 7.28
C ASP A 206 24.55 16.28 6.54
N PRO A 207 25.80 16.43 7.02
CA PRO A 207 26.96 15.84 6.38
C PRO A 207 26.96 14.31 6.30
N GLN A 208 26.18 13.60 7.13
CA GLN A 208 26.06 12.13 7.07
C GLN A 208 25.13 11.68 5.95
N ILE A 209 24.33 12.60 5.39
CA ILE A 209 23.34 12.33 4.35
C ILE A 209 23.80 12.93 3.01
N ILE A 210 24.37 14.13 3.04
CA ILE A 210 24.91 14.80 1.86
C ILE A 210 25.95 13.91 1.18
N GLY A 211 25.85 13.76 -0.14
CA GLY A 211 26.77 12.97 -0.95
C GLY A 211 26.39 11.50 -1.04
N SER A 212 25.90 10.90 0.06
CA SER A 212 25.48 9.49 0.09
C SER A 212 24.04 9.29 -0.38
N PHE A 213 23.16 10.25 -0.13
CA PHE A 213 21.75 10.18 -0.50
C PHE A 213 21.30 11.40 -1.30
N VAL A 214 20.45 11.16 -2.29
CA VAL A 214 19.71 12.20 -3.01
C VAL A 214 18.24 12.11 -2.62
N ALA A 215 17.60 13.26 -2.48
CA ALA A 215 16.23 13.36 -2.00
C ALA A 215 15.26 13.71 -3.15
N TRP A 216 14.24 12.89 -3.35
CA TRP A 216 13.07 13.19 -4.15
C TRP A 216 11.90 13.42 -3.21
N SER A 217 11.10 14.46 -3.45
CA SER A 217 9.99 14.79 -2.57
C SER A 217 8.81 15.28 -3.37
N LYS A 218 7.61 14.98 -2.88
CA LYS A 218 6.36 15.43 -3.48
C LYS A 218 5.38 15.85 -2.39
N ASN A 219 4.65 16.93 -2.66
CA ASN A 219 3.53 17.37 -1.85
C ASN A 219 2.28 17.37 -2.73
N ASN A 220 1.23 16.70 -2.26
CA ASN A 220 -0.06 16.61 -2.93
C ASN A 220 -1.14 16.96 -1.93
N ASN A 221 -2.20 17.63 -2.37
CA ASN A 221 -3.43 17.72 -1.60
C ASN A 221 -4.39 16.62 -2.05
N ILE A 222 -4.72 15.68 -1.16
CA ILE A 222 -5.63 14.56 -1.45
C ILE A 222 -6.85 14.72 -0.55
N HIS A 223 -8.01 14.96 -1.17
CA HIS A 223 -9.29 15.15 -0.46
C HIS A 223 -9.24 16.25 0.63
N GLY A 224 -8.58 17.37 0.36
CA GLY A 224 -8.47 18.49 1.30
C GLY A 224 -7.45 18.27 2.42
N LYS A 225 -6.65 17.20 2.35
CA LYS A 225 -5.57 16.93 3.29
C LYS A 225 -4.23 17.03 2.57
N ASP A 226 -3.29 17.73 3.18
CA ASP A 226 -1.92 17.79 2.67
C ASP A 226 -1.21 16.46 2.90
N HIS A 227 -0.54 15.97 1.88
CA HIS A 227 0.22 14.75 1.94
C HIS A 227 1.62 15.07 1.47
N PHE A 228 2.61 14.69 2.27
CA PHE A 228 4.00 14.84 1.88
C PHE A 228 4.74 13.52 1.96
N ILE A 229 5.57 13.29 0.96
CA ILE A 229 6.55 12.23 0.94
C ILE A 229 7.92 12.82 0.58
N CYS A 230 8.96 12.29 1.19
CA CYS A 230 10.33 12.41 0.75
C CYS A 230 10.96 11.03 0.73
N VAL A 231 11.57 10.67 -0.39
CA VAL A 231 12.35 9.46 -0.58
C VAL A 231 13.80 9.88 -0.69
N PHE A 232 14.65 9.33 0.17
CA PHE A 232 16.09 9.44 0.06
C PHE A 232 16.60 8.16 -0.56
N TYR A 233 17.32 8.26 -1.67
CA TYR A 233 17.91 7.13 -2.39
C TYR A 233 19.43 7.24 -2.36
N ASN A 234 20.07 6.09 -2.15
CA ASN A 234 21.50 6.00 -1.96
C ASN A 234 22.22 6.00 -3.31
N VAL A 235 23.16 6.94 -3.51
CA VAL A 235 23.85 7.17 -4.78
C VAL A 235 24.72 5.98 -5.18
N GLU A 236 25.37 5.32 -4.23
CA GLU A 236 26.25 4.17 -4.54
C GLU A 236 25.43 2.96 -5.00
N ASN A 237 24.29 2.72 -4.34
CA ASN A 237 23.37 1.65 -4.71
C ASN A 237 22.67 1.89 -6.06
N GLU A 238 22.54 3.14 -6.50
CA GLU A 238 22.01 3.49 -7.83
C GLU A 238 22.96 3.08 -8.95
N LEU A 239 24.27 3.32 -8.78
CA LEU A 239 25.31 3.00 -9.76
C LEU A 239 25.64 1.50 -9.80
N GLY A 240 25.43 0.80 -8.69
CA GLY A 240 25.67 -0.64 -8.55
C GLY A 240 24.46 -1.55 -8.81
N HIS A 241 23.26 -1.00 -9.01
CA HIS A 241 22.06 -1.85 -9.07
C HIS A 241 22.12 -2.78 -10.30
N PRO A 242 21.93 -4.10 -10.16
CA PRO A 242 21.91 -5.03 -11.30
C PRO A 242 20.74 -4.77 -12.28
N LEU A 243 19.89 -3.77 -12.02
CA LEU A 243 18.76 -3.35 -12.86
C LEU A 243 19.07 -2.11 -13.72
N THR A 244 20.24 -1.48 -13.55
CA THR A 244 20.75 -0.41 -14.43
C THR A 244 21.73 -0.94 -15.47
N ARG A 245 22.09 -2.22 -15.42
CA ARG A 245 22.85 -2.91 -16.47
C ARG A 245 21.86 -3.63 -17.38
N ASN A 246 21.71 -3.10 -18.60
CA ASN A 246 20.88 -3.65 -19.68
C ASN A 246 21.15 -5.14 -19.92
#